data_AF-A0A7C5KLC8-F1
#
_entry.id   AF-A0A7C5KLC8-F1
#
_cell.length_a   1.000
_cell.length_b   1.000
_cell.length_c   1.000
_cell.angle_alpha   90.00
_cell.angle_beta   90.00
_cell.angle_gamma   90.00
#
_symmetry.space_group_name_H-M   'P 1'
#
loop_
_entity.id
_entity.type
_entity.pdbx_description
1 polymer ?
#
loop_
_entity_poly.entity_id
_entity_poly.type
_entity_poly.pdbx_seq_one_letter_code
_entity_poly.pdbx_strand_id
1 'polypeptide(L)'
;MMPPEDKSSDAMGQPGPEGLGGSPLFREDPELAGELQDLLPELEAFESLRPSKRVATVVRARALRRDRRLERNLGAWKYLWNLELALGRSAFLRLGLGLVLLMGAFLLFLGLFSRLQERAIPWEPGEAGPALGTKAPPVRERLEKSTALPSNPLESLSWIHSNNDLRMLRFLLRRRAGSVFSVMGGRASGLDSRSRRRIEVLAKALVGFLESSEQELEEKDGKEVPPYQKVEDCSLALKALLASGSTTRRGPHAAWVRKLLDRTERWLPRLHGPSLAVALGAYLEGALITNGRRVRVLSEALRRFTREQAEGLRAREGAERLSSPGAKNFLGTWASPLGALAEAGLLLRLAPALSAPPEAANRLRQAFLQHLLLRTHAKGYKGVHARAALLFGYGDLVDPEAIRKGLVFFERNPSWLGTDSTTLYHLSWSLFPPKRGWARFEGALRKLIAGATPASLREASILLLSQTVYLAPYLGGR
;
A
#
# COMPACT_ATOMS: atom_id res chain seq x y z
N MET A 1 -45.84 73.30 -22.15
CA MET A 1 -45.83 72.16 -23.09
C MET A 1 -45.50 70.90 -22.30
N MET A 2 -46.54 70.09 -22.02
CA MET A 2 -46.50 68.62 -21.86
C MET A 2 -46.99 68.02 -23.21
N PRO A 3 -47.07 66.69 -23.41
CA PRO A 3 -46.12 65.57 -23.27
C PRO A 3 -46.03 64.84 -24.66
N PRO A 4 -45.83 63.50 -24.89
CA PRO A 4 -46.37 62.29 -24.21
C PRO A 4 -45.25 61.29 -23.77
N GLU A 5 -45.36 60.34 -22.83
CA GLU A 5 -46.31 59.25 -22.47
C GLU A 5 -46.57 58.15 -23.52
N ASP A 6 -45.95 56.97 -23.32
CA ASP A 6 -46.54 55.61 -23.40
C ASP A 6 -45.49 54.60 -22.87
N LYS A 7 -45.65 53.89 -21.74
CA LYS A 7 -46.54 52.77 -21.34
C LYS A 7 -46.28 51.42 -22.04
N SER A 8 -46.14 50.40 -21.18
CA SER A 8 -46.18 48.92 -21.37
C SER A 8 -44.81 48.23 -21.47
N SER A 9 -44.53 47.10 -20.82
CA SER A 9 -45.25 46.28 -19.84
C SER A 9 -44.28 45.25 -19.27
N ASP A 10 -44.59 44.74 -18.08
CA ASP A 10 -43.94 43.65 -17.38
C ASP A 10 -43.64 42.41 -18.25
N ALA A 11 -42.43 41.85 -18.08
CA ALA A 11 -42.21 40.40 -18.17
C ALA A 11 -41.01 40.02 -17.29
N MET A 12 -41.30 39.54 -16.08
CA MET A 12 -40.38 38.71 -15.31
C MET A 12 -40.00 37.48 -16.14
N GLY A 13 -38.81 37.49 -16.72
CA GLY A 13 -38.17 36.30 -17.26
C GLY A 13 -37.65 35.43 -16.13
N GLN A 14 -38.30 34.28 -15.91
CA GLN A 14 -37.78 33.20 -15.09
C GLN A 14 -36.37 32.78 -15.59
N PRO A 15 -35.37 32.56 -14.72
CA PRO A 15 -34.15 31.88 -15.13
C PRO A 15 -34.50 30.42 -15.43
N GLY A 16 -34.48 30.05 -16.71
CA GLY A 16 -34.62 28.68 -17.18
C GLY A 16 -33.48 27.78 -16.66
N PRO A 17 -33.72 26.46 -16.58
CA PRO A 17 -32.80 25.53 -15.95
C PRO A 17 -31.52 25.37 -16.78
N GLU A 18 -30.41 25.35 -16.06
CA GLU A 18 -29.07 25.02 -16.52
C GLU A 18 -29.07 23.70 -17.32
N GLY A 19 -28.88 23.82 -18.63
CA GLY A 19 -28.46 22.71 -19.48
C GLY A 19 -26.96 22.52 -19.34
N LEU A 20 -26.56 21.41 -18.71
CA LEU A 20 -25.21 20.82 -18.73
C LEU A 20 -24.79 20.55 -20.18
N GLY A 21 -24.36 21.60 -20.89
CA GLY A 21 -23.93 21.55 -22.27
C GLY A 21 -22.45 21.85 -22.40
N GLY A 22 -21.66 20.82 -22.66
CA GLY A 22 -20.36 20.98 -23.32
C GLY A 22 -19.12 20.83 -22.43
N SER A 23 -18.94 19.67 -21.81
CA SER A 23 -17.56 19.22 -21.54
C SER A 23 -16.88 19.04 -22.91
N PRO A 24 -15.68 19.63 -23.16
CA PRO A 24 -15.05 19.65 -24.48
C PRO A 24 -14.70 18.26 -25.04
N LEU A 25 -14.82 17.21 -24.22
CA LEU A 25 -14.63 15.81 -24.59
C LEU A 25 -15.74 15.23 -25.47
N PHE A 26 -16.92 15.86 -25.55
CA PHE A 26 -18.06 15.33 -26.34
C PHE A 26 -18.22 15.99 -27.71
N ARG A 27 -17.32 16.90 -28.09
CA ARG A 27 -17.36 17.55 -29.41
C ARG A 27 -16.62 16.77 -30.49
N GLU A 28 -15.78 15.82 -30.12
CA GLU A 28 -14.86 15.14 -31.04
C GLU A 28 -15.40 13.83 -31.60
N ASP A 29 -16.53 13.31 -31.08
CA ASP A 29 -17.09 12.04 -31.55
C ASP A 29 -18.64 12.01 -31.43
N PRO A 30 -19.38 12.40 -32.48
CA PRO A 30 -20.85 12.46 -32.47
C PRO A 30 -21.51 11.07 -32.49
N GLU A 31 -20.80 10.01 -32.92
CA GLU A 31 -21.31 8.64 -32.87
C GLU A 31 -21.35 8.11 -31.44
N LEU A 32 -20.29 8.37 -30.66
CA LEU A 32 -20.22 8.00 -29.23
C LEU A 32 -21.25 8.77 -28.38
N ALA A 33 -21.58 10.00 -28.76
CA ALA A 33 -22.61 10.81 -28.10
C ALA A 33 -24.02 10.23 -28.32
N GLY A 34 -24.30 9.71 -29.53
CA GLY A 34 -25.56 9.03 -29.85
C GLY A 34 -25.73 7.73 -29.07
N GLU A 35 -24.71 6.86 -29.06
CA GLU A 35 -24.76 5.58 -28.33
C GLU A 35 -24.95 5.73 -26.82
N LEU A 36 -24.35 6.78 -26.23
CA LEU A 36 -24.52 7.10 -24.79
C LEU A 36 -25.90 7.68 -24.46
N GLN A 37 -26.52 8.40 -25.40
CA GLN A 37 -27.82 9.01 -25.22
C GLN A 37 -28.95 7.96 -25.21
N ASP A 38 -28.76 6.86 -25.95
CA ASP A 38 -29.66 5.69 -25.93
C ASP A 38 -29.46 4.80 -24.69
N LEU A 39 -28.27 4.80 -24.07
CA LEU A 39 -27.97 4.04 -22.85
C LEU A 39 -28.34 4.75 -21.54
N LEU A 40 -28.51 6.08 -21.58
CA LEU A 40 -28.86 6.91 -20.42
C LEU A 40 -30.19 6.52 -19.75
N PRO A 41 -31.29 6.28 -20.50
CA PRO A 41 -32.56 5.82 -19.92
C PRO A 41 -32.45 4.43 -19.26
N GLU A 42 -31.64 3.53 -19.81
CA GLU A 42 -31.41 2.19 -19.21
C GLU A 42 -30.58 2.29 -17.92
N LEU A 43 -29.60 3.19 -17.86
CA LEU A 43 -28.81 3.46 -16.67
C LEU A 43 -29.64 4.14 -15.56
N GLU A 44 -30.53 5.08 -15.93
CA GLU A 44 -31.49 5.69 -14.99
C GLU A 44 -32.52 4.67 -14.48
N ALA A 45 -32.93 3.71 -15.31
CA ALA A 45 -33.77 2.58 -14.90
C ALA A 45 -33.06 1.66 -13.88
N PHE A 46 -31.74 1.49 -13.99
CA PHE A 46 -30.93 0.75 -13.01
C PHE A 46 -30.72 1.52 -11.70
N GLU A 47 -30.63 2.85 -11.71
CA GLU A 47 -30.51 3.68 -10.50
C GLU A 47 -31.83 3.83 -9.73
N SER A 48 -32.98 3.63 -10.38
CA SER A 48 -34.31 3.76 -9.75
C SER A 48 -34.80 2.51 -8.99
N LEU A 49 -34.06 1.39 -9.02
CA LEU A 49 -34.42 0.17 -8.30
C LEU A 49 -34.25 0.32 -6.78
N ARG A 50 -35.29 0.84 -6.09
CA ARG A 50 -35.39 0.80 -4.63
C ARG A 50 -35.35 -0.65 -4.13
N PRO A 51 -34.43 -1.03 -3.22
CA PRO A 51 -34.32 -2.39 -2.75
C PRO A 51 -35.52 -2.77 -1.87
N SER A 52 -36.14 -3.91 -2.18
CA SER A 52 -37.27 -4.42 -1.39
C SER A 52 -36.84 -4.73 0.05
N LYS A 53 -37.70 -4.37 1.02
CA LYS A 53 -37.48 -4.60 2.46
C LYS A 53 -37.06 -6.04 2.77
N ARG A 54 -37.49 -7.02 1.97
CA ARG A 54 -37.16 -8.45 2.13
C ARG A 54 -35.65 -8.75 2.12
N VAL A 55 -34.86 -8.10 1.27
CA VAL A 55 -33.41 -8.39 1.16
C VAL A 55 -32.67 -7.92 2.41
N ALA A 56 -33.01 -6.73 2.92
CA ALA A 56 -32.46 -6.21 4.16
C ALA A 56 -32.82 -7.11 5.36
N THR A 57 -34.05 -7.64 5.40
CA THR A 57 -34.50 -8.56 6.46
C THR A 57 -33.72 -9.89 6.42
N VAL A 58 -33.44 -10.44 5.24
CA VAL A 58 -32.68 -11.70 5.08
C VAL A 58 -31.23 -11.54 5.53
N VAL A 59 -30.59 -10.42 5.21
CA VAL A 59 -29.21 -10.12 5.65
C VAL A 59 -29.15 -9.92 7.16
N ARG A 60 -30.12 -9.19 7.74
CA ARG A 60 -30.22 -8.99 9.20
C ARG A 60 -30.47 -10.31 9.94
N ALA A 61 -31.32 -11.18 9.39
CA ALA A 61 -31.58 -12.51 9.94
C ALA A 61 -30.33 -13.42 9.89
N ARG A 62 -29.51 -13.35 8.84
CA ARG A 62 -28.24 -14.09 8.76
C ARG A 62 -27.19 -13.58 9.74
N ALA A 63 -27.09 -12.27 9.95
CA ALA A 63 -26.19 -11.68 10.95
C ALA A 63 -26.59 -12.12 12.37
N LEU A 64 -27.88 -12.04 12.71
CA LEU A 64 -28.41 -12.48 14.00
C LEU A 64 -28.26 -13.99 14.24
N ARG A 65 -28.37 -14.83 13.20
CA ARG A 65 -28.07 -16.28 13.32
C ARG A 65 -26.59 -16.55 13.62
N ARG A 66 -25.67 -15.68 13.18
CA ARG A 66 -24.23 -15.80 13.43
C ARG A 66 -23.89 -15.39 14.86
N ASP A 67 -24.54 -14.35 15.39
CA ASP A 67 -24.44 -13.96 16.80
C ASP A 67 -25.01 -15.02 17.75
N ARG A 68 -26.19 -15.59 17.43
CA ARG A 68 -26.75 -16.70 18.24
C ARG A 68 -25.87 -17.96 18.24
N ARG A 69 -25.04 -18.17 17.21
CA ARG A 69 -24.03 -19.24 17.21
C ARG A 69 -22.87 -18.93 18.15
N LEU A 70 -22.48 -17.66 18.28
CA LEU A 70 -21.47 -17.22 19.25
C LEU A 70 -22.02 -17.29 20.69
N GLU A 71 -23.29 -16.93 20.91
CA GLU A 71 -23.96 -17.12 22.21
C GLU A 71 -24.10 -18.59 22.61
N ARG A 72 -24.34 -19.51 21.67
CA ARG A 72 -24.32 -20.96 21.97
C ARG A 72 -22.93 -21.46 22.38
N ASN A 73 -21.86 -20.90 21.79
CA ASN A 73 -20.49 -21.20 22.21
C ASN A 73 -20.14 -20.61 23.59
N LEU A 74 -20.79 -19.50 23.97
CA LEU A 74 -20.74 -18.98 25.35
C LEU A 74 -21.57 -19.83 26.34
N GLY A 75 -22.58 -20.57 25.86
CA GLY A 75 -23.27 -21.60 26.65
C GLY A 75 -22.33 -22.72 27.13
N ALA A 76 -21.35 -23.11 26.31
CA ALA A 76 -20.31 -24.08 26.71
C ALA A 76 -19.40 -23.56 27.84
N TRP A 77 -19.19 -22.24 27.91
CA TRP A 77 -18.49 -21.60 29.03
C TRP A 77 -19.26 -21.69 30.35
N LYS A 78 -20.60 -21.71 30.29
CA LYS A 78 -21.46 -21.91 31.47
C LYS A 78 -21.33 -23.33 32.04
N TYR A 79 -21.12 -24.33 31.19
CA TYR A 79 -20.82 -25.71 31.62
C TYR A 79 -19.43 -25.82 32.25
N LEU A 80 -18.42 -25.14 31.70
CA LEU A 80 -17.07 -25.08 32.28
C LEU A 80 -17.08 -24.42 33.67
N TRP A 81 -17.83 -23.33 33.83
CA TRP A 81 -17.98 -22.64 35.11
C TRP A 81 -18.70 -23.51 36.17
N ASN A 82 -19.73 -24.26 35.77
CA ASN A 82 -20.43 -25.19 36.66
C ASN A 82 -19.57 -26.42 37.00
N LEU A 83 -18.70 -26.86 36.10
CA LEU A 83 -17.71 -27.91 36.36
C LEU A 83 -16.67 -27.43 37.39
N GLU A 84 -16.23 -26.18 37.29
CA GLU A 84 -15.30 -25.54 38.23
C GLU A 84 -15.90 -25.43 39.64
N LEU A 85 -17.18 -25.06 39.74
CA LEU A 85 -17.94 -25.06 41.00
C LEU A 85 -18.13 -26.46 41.61
N ALA A 86 -18.33 -27.49 40.78
CA ALA A 86 -18.44 -28.88 41.24
C ALA A 86 -17.09 -29.45 41.72
N LEU A 87 -15.99 -29.12 41.04
CA LEU A 87 -14.62 -29.49 41.40
C LEU A 87 -14.14 -28.77 42.68
N GLY A 88 -14.71 -27.61 42.99
CA GLY A 88 -14.45 -26.86 44.21
C GLY A 88 -14.87 -27.57 45.50
N ARG A 89 -15.73 -28.61 45.47
CA ARG A 89 -16.30 -29.22 46.69
C ARG A 89 -15.70 -30.56 47.12
N SER A 90 -14.88 -31.21 46.30
CA SER A 90 -14.33 -32.55 46.62
C SER A 90 -12.85 -32.64 46.27
N ALA A 91 -12.00 -32.83 47.28
CA ALA A 91 -10.55 -33.03 47.10
C ALA A 91 -10.24 -34.29 46.25
N PHE A 92 -11.10 -35.31 46.34
CA PHE A 92 -10.93 -36.57 45.60
C PHE A 92 -11.17 -36.38 44.09
N LEU A 93 -12.16 -35.57 43.71
CA LEU A 93 -12.42 -35.22 42.31
C LEU A 93 -11.32 -34.32 41.71
N ARG A 94 -10.68 -33.46 42.53
CA ARG A 94 -9.54 -32.64 42.07
C ARG A 94 -8.30 -33.49 41.80
N LEU A 95 -8.01 -34.49 42.64
CA LEU A 95 -6.91 -35.43 42.41
C LEU A 95 -7.16 -36.28 41.16
N GLY A 96 -8.38 -36.81 41.00
CA GLY A 96 -8.76 -37.58 39.81
C GLY A 96 -8.66 -36.77 38.52
N LEU A 97 -9.20 -35.54 38.50
CA LEU A 97 -9.11 -34.66 37.34
C LEU A 97 -7.66 -34.22 37.07
N GLY A 98 -6.89 -33.94 38.12
CA GLY A 98 -5.46 -33.62 38.01
C GLY A 98 -4.69 -34.74 37.33
N LEU A 99 -4.95 -35.99 37.72
CA LEU A 99 -4.31 -37.17 37.13
C LEU A 99 -4.72 -37.36 35.66
N VAL A 100 -6.00 -37.16 35.32
CA VAL A 100 -6.50 -37.26 33.94
C VAL A 100 -5.93 -36.14 33.06
N LEU A 101 -5.86 -34.91 33.55
CA LEU A 101 -5.26 -33.79 32.82
C LEU A 101 -3.76 -33.98 32.64
N LEU A 102 -3.06 -34.50 33.66
CA LEU A 102 -1.63 -34.79 33.60
C LEU A 102 -1.34 -35.94 32.63
N MET A 103 -2.16 -36.99 32.63
CA MET A 103 -2.09 -38.08 31.65
C MET A 103 -2.42 -37.60 30.22
N GLY A 104 -3.44 -36.75 30.06
CA GLY A 104 -3.78 -36.14 28.77
C GLY A 104 -2.67 -35.22 28.25
N ALA A 105 -2.06 -34.41 29.12
CA ALA A 105 -0.91 -33.58 28.79
C ALA A 105 0.32 -34.42 28.44
N PHE A 106 0.55 -35.53 29.15
CA PHE A 106 1.63 -36.48 28.86
C PHE A 106 1.44 -37.18 27.51
N LEU A 107 0.23 -37.62 27.17
CA LEU A 107 -0.08 -38.20 25.86
C LEU A 107 0.02 -37.19 24.72
N LEU A 108 -0.43 -35.95 24.94
CA LEU A 108 -0.22 -34.86 23.98
C LEU A 108 1.26 -34.53 23.80
N PHE A 109 2.03 -34.52 24.89
CA PHE A 109 3.47 -34.32 24.86
C PHE A 109 4.17 -35.45 24.09
N LEU A 110 3.82 -36.71 24.34
CA LEU A 110 4.33 -37.86 23.58
C LEU A 110 4.02 -37.77 22.08
N GLY A 111 2.79 -37.38 21.72
CA GLY A 111 2.41 -37.20 20.32
C GLY A 111 3.07 -36.00 19.63
N LEU A 112 3.34 -34.92 20.39
CA LEU A 112 4.13 -33.78 19.90
C LEU A 112 5.61 -34.14 19.79
N PHE A 113 6.14 -34.90 20.74
CA PHE A 113 7.53 -35.34 20.78
C PHE A 113 7.84 -36.33 19.66
N SER A 114 6.94 -37.29 19.38
CA SER A 114 7.10 -38.20 18.25
C SER A 114 7.07 -37.44 16.91
N ARG A 115 6.17 -36.47 16.76
CA ARG A 115 6.12 -35.58 15.58
C ARG A 115 7.32 -34.65 15.46
N LEU A 116 7.97 -34.31 16.58
CA LEU A 116 9.20 -33.54 16.60
C LEU A 116 10.41 -34.41 16.26
N GLN A 117 10.44 -35.68 16.69
CA GLN A 117 11.46 -36.64 16.28
C GLN A 117 11.34 -37.01 14.79
N GLU A 118 10.13 -37.21 14.27
CA GLU A 118 9.88 -37.42 12.83
C GLU A 118 10.24 -36.18 11.99
N ARG A 119 10.33 -35.00 12.61
CA ARG A 119 10.72 -33.72 11.96
C ARG A 119 12.11 -33.24 12.34
N ALA A 120 12.84 -33.98 13.17
CA ALA A 120 14.24 -33.71 13.45
C ALA A 120 15.05 -34.16 12.23
N ILE A 121 15.03 -33.31 11.21
CA ILE A 121 15.99 -33.37 10.11
C ILE A 121 17.37 -33.25 10.77
N PRO A 122 18.30 -34.19 10.55
CA PRO A 122 19.66 -34.05 11.05
C PRO A 122 20.21 -32.71 10.55
N TRP A 123 20.52 -31.81 11.47
CA TRP A 123 21.15 -30.54 11.13
C TRP A 123 22.62 -30.82 10.83
N GLU A 124 22.91 -31.12 9.56
CA GLU A 124 24.29 -31.12 9.08
C GLU A 124 24.78 -29.66 8.95
N PRO A 125 25.93 -29.31 9.55
CA PRO A 125 26.54 -28.03 9.36
C PRO A 125 27.31 -28.04 8.04
N GLY A 126 26.68 -27.52 6.98
CA GLY A 126 27.37 -27.06 5.79
C GLY A 126 27.13 -27.90 4.54
N GLU A 127 26.19 -27.44 3.72
CA GLU A 127 26.36 -27.33 2.28
C GLU A 127 25.34 -26.29 1.77
N ALA A 128 25.72 -25.53 0.76
CA ALA A 128 24.93 -24.44 0.21
C ALA A 128 23.51 -24.92 -0.12
N GLY A 129 22.50 -24.24 0.46
CA GLY A 129 21.10 -24.61 0.25
C GLY A 129 20.75 -24.69 -1.24
N PRO A 130 19.85 -25.62 -1.63
CA PRO A 130 19.55 -25.89 -3.02
C PRO A 130 19.00 -24.64 -3.70
N ALA A 131 19.46 -24.40 -4.93
CA ALA A 131 18.99 -23.34 -5.81
C ALA A 131 17.46 -23.19 -5.72
N LEU A 132 17.01 -21.95 -5.54
CA LEU A 132 15.61 -21.52 -5.64
C LEU A 132 14.92 -22.31 -6.78
N GLY A 133 14.01 -23.20 -6.39
CA GLY A 133 13.38 -24.18 -7.27
C GLY A 133 12.84 -23.58 -8.58
N THR A 134 13.29 -24.18 -9.67
CA THR A 134 13.03 -23.87 -11.07
C THR A 134 11.62 -24.24 -11.51
N LYS A 135 10.63 -23.42 -11.17
CA LYS A 135 9.36 -23.32 -11.93
C LYS A 135 9.00 -21.89 -12.36
N ALA A 136 9.83 -20.92 -12.01
CA ALA A 136 9.71 -19.56 -12.51
C ALA A 136 10.40 -19.47 -13.89
N PRO A 137 9.80 -18.82 -14.91
CA PRO A 137 10.53 -18.48 -16.13
C PRO A 137 11.80 -17.70 -15.75
N PRO A 138 12.91 -17.90 -16.48
CA PRO A 138 14.18 -17.27 -16.17
C PRO A 138 13.99 -15.76 -16.03
N VAL A 139 14.73 -15.14 -15.10
CA VAL A 139 14.64 -13.70 -14.76
C VAL A 139 14.65 -12.82 -16.02
N ARG A 140 15.40 -13.23 -17.05
CA ARG A 140 15.45 -12.59 -18.37
C ARG A 140 14.09 -12.51 -19.07
N GLU A 141 13.33 -13.61 -19.14
CA GLU A 141 12.00 -13.65 -19.77
C GLU A 141 10.98 -12.80 -18.99
N ARG A 142 11.09 -12.78 -17.64
CA ARG A 142 10.27 -11.90 -16.80
C ARG A 142 10.60 -10.42 -17.00
N LEU A 143 11.88 -10.09 -17.17
CA LEU A 143 12.33 -8.73 -17.47
C LEU A 143 11.79 -8.26 -18.82
N GLU A 144 11.84 -9.09 -19.86
CA GLU A 144 11.32 -8.76 -21.20
C GLU A 144 9.80 -8.49 -21.15
N LYS A 145 9.02 -9.30 -20.40
CA LYS A 145 7.58 -9.04 -20.18
C LYS A 145 7.31 -7.81 -19.31
N SER A 146 8.13 -7.58 -18.29
CA SER A 146 8.06 -6.43 -17.36
C SER A 146 8.36 -5.10 -18.06
N THR A 147 9.07 -5.13 -19.19
CA THR A 147 9.57 -3.95 -19.91
C THR A 147 9.01 -3.75 -21.30
N ALA A 148 7.99 -4.53 -21.69
CA ALA A 148 7.21 -4.28 -22.90
C ALA A 148 6.58 -2.89 -22.82
N LEU A 149 7.20 -1.93 -23.51
CA LEU A 149 6.82 -0.53 -23.49
C LEU A 149 5.67 -0.29 -24.48
N PRO A 150 4.69 0.55 -24.11
CA PRO A 150 3.77 1.08 -25.09
C PRO A 150 4.53 1.99 -26.07
N SER A 151 4.17 1.93 -27.35
CA SER A 151 4.82 2.73 -28.40
C SER A 151 4.41 4.20 -28.37
N ASN A 152 3.29 4.54 -27.71
CA ASN A 152 2.73 5.89 -27.64
C ASN A 152 2.88 6.52 -26.23
N PRO A 153 3.22 7.82 -26.10
CA PRO A 153 3.21 8.56 -24.83
C PRO A 153 1.90 8.52 -24.03
N LEU A 154 0.73 8.53 -24.70
CA LEU A 154 -0.57 8.44 -24.02
C LEU A 154 -0.81 7.04 -23.45
N GLU A 155 -0.42 6.00 -24.18
CA GLU A 155 -0.44 4.62 -23.69
C GLU A 155 0.57 4.43 -22.56
N SER A 156 1.70 5.13 -22.59
CA SER A 156 2.70 5.13 -21.50
C SER A 156 2.11 5.65 -20.19
N LEU A 157 1.31 6.73 -20.21
CA LEU A 157 0.61 7.21 -19.02
C LEU A 157 -0.47 6.21 -18.55
N SER A 158 -1.25 5.65 -19.47
CA SER A 158 -2.25 4.61 -19.15
C SER A 158 -1.60 3.35 -18.52
N TRP A 159 -0.46 2.94 -19.05
CA TRP A 159 0.34 1.82 -18.56
C TRP A 159 0.98 2.12 -17.20
N ILE A 160 1.56 3.31 -17.00
CA ILE A 160 2.03 3.74 -15.68
C ILE A 160 0.88 3.74 -14.69
N HIS A 161 -0.31 4.16 -15.11
CA HIS A 161 -1.50 4.17 -14.28
C HIS A 161 -1.99 2.77 -13.88
N SER A 162 -1.90 1.77 -14.78
CA SER A 162 -2.28 0.39 -14.48
C SER A 162 -1.24 -0.34 -13.62
N ASN A 163 0.02 0.10 -13.67
CA ASN A 163 1.15 -0.47 -12.91
C ASN A 163 1.54 0.35 -11.67
N ASN A 164 0.70 1.30 -11.24
CA ASN A 164 0.90 2.09 -10.03
C ASN A 164 -0.01 1.60 -8.90
N ASP A 165 0.60 1.06 -7.84
CA ASP A 165 -0.11 0.40 -6.73
C ASP A 165 -1.02 1.35 -5.95
N LEU A 166 -0.65 2.64 -5.83
CA LEU A 166 -1.44 3.62 -5.08
C LEU A 166 -2.67 4.07 -5.87
N ARG A 167 -2.57 4.19 -7.20
CA ARG A 167 -3.72 4.42 -8.06
C ARG A 167 -4.64 3.20 -8.08
N MET A 168 -4.09 1.99 -8.17
CA MET A 168 -4.85 0.75 -8.07
C MET A 168 -5.62 0.70 -6.74
N LEU A 169 -4.95 1.03 -5.63
CA LEU A 169 -5.57 1.16 -4.31
C LEU A 169 -6.72 2.17 -4.32
N ARG A 170 -6.52 3.37 -4.86
CA ARG A 170 -7.56 4.42 -4.94
C ARG A 170 -8.72 4.04 -5.84
N PHE A 171 -8.45 3.39 -6.97
CA PHE A 171 -9.47 2.86 -7.87
C PHE A 171 -10.35 1.85 -7.13
N LEU A 172 -9.72 0.92 -6.40
CA LEU A 172 -10.41 -0.09 -5.61
C LEU A 172 -11.22 0.55 -4.46
N LEU A 173 -10.66 1.53 -3.73
CA LEU A 173 -11.39 2.29 -2.71
C LEU A 173 -12.61 3.03 -3.28
N ARG A 174 -12.48 3.67 -4.44
CA ARG A 174 -13.60 4.35 -5.14
C ARG A 174 -14.67 3.37 -5.61
N ARG A 175 -14.27 2.26 -6.22
CA ARG A 175 -15.20 1.20 -6.67
C ARG A 175 -16.02 0.62 -5.52
N ARG A 176 -15.44 0.51 -4.33
CA ARG A 176 -16.16 0.11 -3.10
C ARG A 176 -17.19 1.14 -2.65
N ALA A 177 -16.90 2.43 -2.79
CA ALA A 177 -17.85 3.49 -2.45
C ALA A 177 -19.10 3.46 -3.35
N GLY A 178 -18.97 2.99 -4.60
CA GLY A 178 -20.09 2.84 -5.55
C GLY A 178 -20.86 1.51 -5.45
N SER A 179 -20.25 0.43 -4.97
CA SER A 179 -20.89 -0.88 -4.84
C SER A 179 -21.89 -0.93 -3.67
N VAL A 180 -23.19 -0.84 -3.97
CA VAL A 180 -24.31 -0.89 -3.00
C VAL A 180 -24.21 -2.08 -2.02
N PHE A 181 -23.80 -3.27 -2.50
CA PHE A 181 -23.66 -4.47 -1.68
C PHE A 181 -22.43 -4.45 -0.75
N SER A 182 -21.30 -3.89 -1.19
CA SER A 182 -20.10 -3.74 -0.35
C SER A 182 -20.26 -2.64 0.70
N VAL A 183 -20.98 -1.56 0.36
CA VAL A 183 -21.38 -0.50 1.29
C VAL A 183 -22.34 -1.06 2.34
N MET A 184 -23.35 -1.86 1.95
CA MET A 184 -24.27 -2.47 2.92
C MET A 184 -23.59 -3.51 3.83
N GLY A 185 -22.73 -4.38 3.31
CA GLY A 185 -22.01 -5.36 4.14
C GLY A 185 -20.97 -4.73 5.08
N GLY A 186 -20.29 -3.67 4.62
CA GLY A 186 -19.37 -2.86 5.42
C GLY A 186 -20.08 -2.03 6.50
N ARG A 187 -21.24 -1.45 6.18
CA ARG A 187 -22.10 -0.73 7.14
C ARG A 187 -22.74 -1.67 8.16
N ALA A 188 -23.22 -2.83 7.74
CA ALA A 188 -23.83 -3.83 8.64
C ALA A 188 -22.81 -4.44 9.64
N SER A 189 -21.52 -4.48 9.29
CA SER A 189 -20.46 -4.99 10.16
C SER A 189 -19.72 -3.90 10.96
N GLY A 190 -20.00 -2.61 10.73
CA GLY A 190 -19.31 -1.48 11.38
C GLY A 190 -17.81 -1.35 11.06
N LEU A 191 -17.25 -2.24 10.22
CA LEU A 191 -15.84 -2.26 9.84
C LEU A 191 -15.46 -1.03 9.00
N ASP A 192 -16.35 -0.57 8.11
CA ASP A 192 -16.09 0.58 7.23
C ASP A 192 -16.04 1.90 8.02
N SER A 193 -16.91 2.08 9.02
CA SER A 193 -16.92 3.30 9.85
C SER A 193 -15.72 3.38 10.80
N ARG A 194 -15.31 2.26 11.42
CA ARG A 194 -14.13 2.21 12.31
C ARG A 194 -12.84 2.48 11.54
N SER A 195 -12.67 1.87 10.37
CA SER A 195 -11.46 2.08 9.55
C SER A 195 -11.40 3.47 8.94
N ARG A 196 -12.51 4.07 8.51
CA ARG A 196 -12.56 5.47 8.07
C ARG A 196 -12.20 6.44 9.19
N ARG A 197 -12.82 6.29 10.37
CA ARG A 197 -12.46 7.08 11.55
C ARG A 197 -10.97 6.94 11.89
N ARG A 198 -10.43 5.73 11.77
CA ARG A 198 -9.01 5.49 12.02
C ARG A 198 -8.11 6.21 11.01
N ILE A 199 -8.46 6.18 9.73
CA ILE A 199 -7.75 6.94 8.69
C ILE A 199 -7.81 8.44 8.98
N GLU A 200 -8.97 8.97 9.35
CA GLU A 200 -9.12 10.38 9.72
C GLU A 200 -8.27 10.75 10.93
N VAL A 201 -8.26 9.92 11.98
CA VAL A 201 -7.43 10.12 13.18
C VAL A 201 -5.94 10.12 12.83
N LEU A 202 -5.47 9.15 12.04
CA LEU A 202 -4.07 9.06 11.62
C LEU A 202 -3.68 10.22 10.70
N ALA A 203 -4.55 10.62 9.79
CA ALA A 203 -4.31 11.77 8.90
C ALA A 203 -4.27 13.09 9.68
N LYS A 204 -5.13 13.27 10.69
CA LYS A 204 -5.07 14.42 11.60
C LYS A 204 -3.78 14.44 12.42
N ALA A 205 -3.38 13.29 12.99
CA ALA A 205 -2.12 13.20 13.74
C ALA A 205 -0.91 13.54 12.84
N LEU A 206 -0.88 12.99 11.62
CA LEU A 206 0.15 13.29 10.63
C LEU A 206 0.24 14.78 10.31
N VAL A 207 -0.90 15.44 10.12
CA VAL A 207 -0.97 16.88 9.87
C VAL A 207 -0.46 17.67 11.08
N GLY A 208 -0.84 17.29 12.30
CA GLY A 208 -0.31 17.92 13.52
C GLY A 208 1.21 17.80 13.66
N PHE A 209 1.80 16.66 13.24
CA PHE A 209 3.26 16.52 13.16
C PHE A 209 3.87 17.43 12.09
N LEU A 210 3.25 17.53 10.90
CA LEU A 210 3.72 18.41 9.83
C LEU A 210 3.67 19.89 10.23
N GLU A 211 2.61 20.31 10.92
CA GLU A 211 2.45 21.67 11.46
C GLU A 211 3.53 21.97 12.51
N SER A 212 3.76 21.04 13.44
CA SER A 212 4.82 21.19 14.46
C SER A 212 6.22 21.27 13.82
N SER A 213 6.46 20.52 12.74
CA SER A 213 7.74 20.53 12.01
C SER A 213 7.84 21.65 10.97
N GLU A 214 6.81 22.46 10.75
CA GLU A 214 6.73 23.42 9.65
C GLU A 214 7.81 24.50 9.74
N GLN A 215 8.06 25.02 10.94
CA GLN A 215 9.09 26.03 11.19
C GLN A 215 10.50 25.49 10.90
N GLU A 216 10.81 24.27 11.36
CA GLU A 216 12.08 23.57 11.03
C GLU A 216 12.21 23.22 9.54
N LEU A 217 11.07 23.06 8.86
CA LEU A 217 11.00 22.78 7.43
C LEU A 217 11.24 24.05 6.60
N GLU A 218 10.79 25.22 7.04
CA GLU A 218 10.94 26.48 6.30
C GLU A 218 12.32 27.13 6.46
N GLU A 219 12.90 27.13 7.65
CA GLU A 219 14.18 27.78 7.94
C GLU A 219 15.35 27.16 7.14
N LYS A 220 15.27 25.86 6.82
CA LYS A 220 16.35 25.10 6.16
C LYS A 220 16.15 24.86 4.66
N ASP A 221 14.98 25.18 4.10
CA ASP A 221 14.67 24.93 2.67
C ASP A 221 15.50 25.83 1.72
N GLY A 222 16.10 26.91 2.23
CA GLY A 222 16.78 27.93 1.43
C GLY A 222 18.16 27.56 0.89
N LYS A 223 19.00 26.81 1.63
CA LYS A 223 20.45 26.75 1.33
C LYS A 223 21.11 25.37 1.39
N GLU A 224 20.56 24.39 2.11
CA GLU A 224 21.22 23.09 2.32
C GLU A 224 20.46 21.92 1.69
N VAL A 225 21.19 20.85 1.34
CA VAL A 225 20.58 19.58 0.91
C VAL A 225 19.98 18.91 2.14
N PRO A 226 18.67 18.60 2.17
CA PRO A 226 18.05 18.01 3.35
C PRO A 226 18.62 16.61 3.63
N PRO A 227 18.75 16.22 4.91
CA PRO A 227 19.22 14.88 5.28
C PRO A 227 18.21 13.81 4.82
N TYR A 228 18.72 12.61 4.50
CA TYR A 228 17.91 11.49 4.00
C TYR A 228 16.62 11.26 4.79
N GLN A 229 16.74 11.20 6.13
CA GLN A 229 15.63 11.00 7.05
C GLN A 229 14.47 11.99 6.81
N LYS A 230 14.80 13.28 6.64
CA LYS A 230 13.82 14.35 6.41
C LYS A 230 13.12 14.18 5.06
N VAL A 231 13.88 13.79 4.02
CA VAL A 231 13.34 13.53 2.68
C VAL A 231 12.41 12.32 2.70
N GLU A 232 12.82 11.24 3.38
CA GLU A 232 12.02 10.02 3.53
C GLU A 232 10.72 10.31 4.29
N ASP A 233 10.78 11.05 5.40
CA ASP A 233 9.60 11.36 6.22
C ASP A 233 8.59 12.23 5.45
N CYS A 234 9.06 13.24 4.71
CA CYS A 234 8.19 14.05 3.85
C CYS A 234 7.60 13.25 2.68
N SER A 235 8.40 12.34 2.11
CA SER A 235 7.97 11.47 0.99
C SER A 235 6.89 10.49 1.45
N LEU A 236 7.07 9.85 2.61
CA LEU A 236 6.07 8.99 3.24
C LEU A 236 4.81 9.78 3.60
N ALA A 237 4.94 10.98 4.17
CA ALA A 237 3.81 11.82 4.53
C ALA A 237 2.97 12.21 3.30
N LEU A 238 3.63 12.58 2.20
CA LEU A 238 2.97 12.86 0.93
C LEU A 238 2.20 11.63 0.43
N LYS A 239 2.86 10.46 0.35
CA LYS A 239 2.19 9.21 -0.06
C LYS A 239 1.01 8.88 0.83
N ALA A 240 1.14 9.06 2.15
CA ALA A 240 0.09 8.77 3.12
C ALA A 240 -1.13 9.66 2.96
N LEU A 241 -0.93 10.97 2.75
CA LEU A 241 -2.01 11.92 2.47
C LEU A 241 -2.69 11.65 1.12
N LEU A 242 -1.94 11.23 0.11
CA LEU A 242 -2.51 10.82 -1.17
C LEU A 242 -3.33 9.53 -1.04
N ALA A 243 -2.84 8.56 -0.28
CA ALA A 243 -3.51 7.30 -0.02
C ALA A 243 -4.77 7.46 0.84
N SER A 244 -4.81 8.44 1.76
CA SER A 244 -6.01 8.78 2.53
C SER A 244 -7.11 9.45 1.70
N GLY A 245 -6.83 9.79 0.44
CA GLY A 245 -7.79 10.29 -0.54
C GLY A 245 -7.64 11.79 -0.86
N SER A 246 -6.72 12.50 -0.20
CA SER A 246 -6.44 13.90 -0.52
C SER A 246 -5.69 14.04 -1.85
N THR A 247 -5.86 15.19 -2.50
CA THR A 247 -5.18 15.56 -3.75
C THR A 247 -4.74 17.03 -3.67
N THR A 248 -4.09 17.54 -4.71
CA THR A 248 -3.73 18.97 -4.77
C THR A 248 -4.94 19.92 -4.82
N ARG A 249 -6.13 19.43 -5.23
CA ARG A 249 -7.33 20.27 -5.44
C ARG A 249 -8.50 19.92 -4.52
N ARG A 250 -8.58 18.68 -4.05
CA ARG A 250 -9.73 18.14 -3.32
C ARG A 250 -9.27 17.37 -2.09
N GLY A 251 -10.12 17.34 -1.06
CA GLY A 251 -9.91 16.60 0.19
C GLY A 251 -9.42 17.50 1.33
N PRO A 252 -9.53 17.01 2.58
CA PRO A 252 -9.28 17.81 3.79
C PRO A 252 -7.83 18.26 3.95
N HIS A 253 -6.87 17.59 3.29
CA HIS A 253 -5.44 17.87 3.43
C HIS A 253 -4.81 18.39 2.14
N ALA A 254 -5.60 18.99 1.24
CA ALA A 254 -5.14 19.45 -0.06
C ALA A 254 -4.04 20.53 0.01
N ALA A 255 -4.07 21.38 1.03
CA ALA A 255 -3.02 22.37 1.29
C ALA A 255 -1.66 21.70 1.57
N TRP A 256 -1.65 20.71 2.48
CA TRP A 256 -0.45 19.95 2.82
C TRP A 256 0.09 19.12 1.65
N VAL A 257 -0.80 18.49 0.86
CA VAL A 257 -0.38 17.78 -0.36
C VAL A 257 0.33 18.73 -1.34
N ARG A 258 -0.21 19.94 -1.57
CA ARG A 258 0.45 20.95 -2.41
C ARG A 258 1.79 21.36 -1.83
N LYS A 259 1.83 21.71 -0.54
CA LYS A 259 3.05 22.17 0.14
C LYS A 259 4.18 21.13 0.08
N LEU A 260 3.86 19.85 0.34
CA LEU A 260 4.84 18.76 0.24
C LEU A 260 5.31 18.55 -1.21
N LEU A 261 4.42 18.59 -2.19
CA LEU A 261 4.81 18.45 -3.60
C LEU A 261 5.70 19.58 -4.08
N ASP A 262 5.36 20.82 -3.75
CA ASP A 262 6.16 22.00 -4.12
C ASP A 262 7.52 22.00 -3.42
N ARG A 263 7.58 21.49 -2.19
CA ARG A 263 8.84 21.26 -1.46
C ARG A 263 9.67 20.16 -2.11
N THR A 264 9.09 18.99 -2.39
CA THR A 264 9.79 17.91 -3.08
C THR A 264 10.33 18.37 -4.43
N GLU A 265 9.55 19.14 -5.21
CA GLU A 265 9.97 19.70 -6.49
C GLU A 265 11.18 20.63 -6.36
N ARG A 266 11.21 21.50 -5.35
CA ARG A 266 12.37 22.36 -5.05
C ARG A 266 13.61 21.57 -4.63
N TRP A 267 13.42 20.43 -3.94
CA TRP A 267 14.52 19.57 -3.53
C TRP A 267 15.08 18.73 -4.66
N LEU A 268 14.23 18.22 -5.57
CA LEU A 268 14.61 17.28 -6.63
C LEU A 268 15.92 17.68 -7.34
N PRO A 269 16.14 18.92 -7.80
CA PRO A 269 17.39 19.31 -8.46
C PRO A 269 18.67 19.06 -7.64
N ARG A 270 18.60 19.08 -6.31
CA ARG A 270 19.73 19.00 -5.38
C ARG A 270 19.94 17.62 -4.75
N LEU A 271 18.95 16.73 -4.88
CA LEU A 271 19.01 15.38 -4.28
C LEU A 271 19.77 14.40 -5.17
N HIS A 272 20.50 13.48 -4.53
CA HIS A 272 21.19 12.37 -5.18
C HIS A 272 20.95 11.05 -4.44
N GLY A 273 21.29 9.93 -5.09
CA GLY A 273 21.33 8.60 -4.47
C GLY A 273 20.06 8.22 -3.68
N PRO A 274 20.18 7.79 -2.40
CA PRO A 274 19.04 7.37 -1.59
C PRO A 274 17.92 8.40 -1.46
N SER A 275 18.27 9.66 -1.19
CA SER A 275 17.29 10.72 -1.00
C SER A 275 16.51 11.01 -2.29
N LEU A 276 17.20 10.94 -3.44
CA LEU A 276 16.55 11.13 -4.74
C LEU A 276 15.56 10.00 -5.04
N ALA A 277 15.91 8.74 -4.75
CA ALA A 277 15.03 7.60 -4.98
C ALA A 277 13.71 7.71 -4.20
N VAL A 278 13.75 7.99 -2.90
CA VAL A 278 12.53 8.11 -2.08
C VAL A 278 11.68 9.33 -2.49
N ALA A 279 12.32 10.46 -2.81
CA ALA A 279 11.65 11.66 -3.27
C ALA A 279 10.94 11.44 -4.62
N LEU A 280 11.61 10.79 -5.58
CA LEU A 280 11.02 10.43 -6.86
C LEU A 280 9.84 9.47 -6.70
N GLY A 281 9.94 8.51 -5.79
CA GLY A 281 8.85 7.57 -5.48
C GLY A 281 7.59 8.29 -5.01
N ALA A 282 7.71 9.29 -4.14
CA ALA A 282 6.56 10.10 -3.71
C ALA A 282 6.10 11.12 -4.76
N TYR A 283 7.04 11.71 -5.51
CA TYR A 283 6.73 12.70 -6.55
C TYR A 283 6.00 12.07 -7.75
N LEU A 284 6.32 10.81 -8.09
CA LEU A 284 5.56 10.02 -9.07
C LEU A 284 4.07 10.00 -8.71
N GLU A 285 3.73 9.69 -7.46
CA GLU A 285 2.34 9.68 -7.00
C GLU A 285 1.67 11.05 -7.15
N GLY A 286 2.39 12.12 -6.84
CA GLY A 286 1.98 13.49 -7.08
C GLY A 286 1.74 13.84 -8.56
N ALA A 287 2.63 13.40 -9.44
CA ALA A 287 2.54 13.65 -10.87
C ALA A 287 1.31 12.97 -11.49
N LEU A 288 1.00 11.75 -11.05
CA LEU A 288 -0.15 10.99 -11.55
C LEU A 288 -1.50 11.60 -11.14
N ILE A 289 -1.56 12.36 -10.04
CA ILE A 289 -2.81 13.02 -9.58
C ILE A 289 -3.02 14.43 -10.14
N THR A 290 -1.99 15.01 -10.77
CA THR A 290 -2.02 16.36 -11.33
C THR A 290 -2.29 16.37 -12.85
N ASN A 291 -2.86 15.28 -13.38
CA ASN A 291 -3.13 15.08 -14.81
C ASN A 291 -1.91 15.37 -15.69
N GLY A 292 -0.73 14.91 -15.28
CA GLY A 292 0.47 15.00 -16.12
C GLY A 292 1.28 16.28 -16.02
N ARG A 293 0.80 17.34 -15.35
CA ARG A 293 1.51 18.65 -15.27
C ARG A 293 2.94 18.55 -14.74
N ARG A 294 3.23 17.56 -13.89
CA ARG A 294 4.54 17.33 -13.26
C ARG A 294 5.34 16.17 -13.88
N VAL A 295 4.83 15.55 -14.95
CA VAL A 295 5.49 14.40 -15.60
C VAL A 295 6.81 14.79 -16.24
N ARG A 296 6.93 16.02 -16.78
CA ARG A 296 8.19 16.51 -17.34
C ARG A 296 9.31 16.56 -16.30
N VAL A 297 9.05 17.19 -15.15
CA VAL A 297 9.99 17.29 -14.02
C VAL A 297 10.36 15.89 -13.51
N LEU A 298 9.37 15.01 -13.36
CA LEU A 298 9.58 13.62 -12.96
C LEU A 298 10.49 12.87 -13.96
N SER A 299 10.21 12.97 -15.25
CA SER A 299 10.97 12.31 -16.32
C SER A 299 12.43 12.78 -16.34
N GLU A 300 12.66 14.09 -16.21
CA GLU A 300 14.01 14.66 -16.18
C GLU A 300 14.80 14.19 -14.96
N ALA A 301 14.19 14.27 -13.77
CA ALA A 301 14.83 13.83 -12.53
C ALA A 301 15.08 12.31 -12.51
N LEU A 302 14.18 11.50 -13.09
CA LEU A 302 14.35 10.05 -13.21
C LEU A 302 15.42 9.65 -14.23
N ARG A 303 15.53 10.39 -15.35
CA ARG A 303 16.64 10.23 -16.31
C ARG A 303 17.97 10.53 -15.63
N ARG A 304 18.05 11.62 -14.85
CA ARG A 304 19.24 11.95 -14.07
C ARG A 304 19.57 10.85 -13.06
N PHE A 305 18.60 10.39 -12.28
CA PHE A 305 18.78 9.28 -11.34
C PHE A 305 19.34 8.03 -12.04
N THR A 306 18.74 7.63 -13.16
CA THR A 306 19.18 6.45 -13.94
C THR A 306 20.62 6.60 -14.42
N ARG A 307 21.00 7.77 -14.93
CA ARG A 307 22.37 8.06 -15.36
C ARG A 307 23.37 8.01 -14.20
N GLU A 308 23.07 8.69 -13.09
CA GLU A 308 23.94 8.70 -11.89
C GLU A 308 24.17 7.28 -11.35
N GLN A 309 23.12 6.46 -11.29
CA GLN A 309 23.24 5.08 -10.83
C GLN A 309 24.01 4.21 -11.83
N ALA A 310 23.86 4.43 -13.14
CA ALA A 310 24.59 3.70 -14.17
C ALA A 310 26.10 4.02 -14.15
N GLU A 311 26.45 5.28 -13.93
CA GLU A 311 27.85 5.71 -13.69
C GLU A 311 28.42 5.04 -12.44
N GLY A 312 27.65 5.01 -11.35
CA GLY A 312 28.04 4.32 -10.11
C GLY A 312 28.23 2.80 -10.29
N LEU A 313 27.38 2.16 -11.09
CA LEU A 313 27.53 0.73 -11.42
C LEU A 313 28.81 0.46 -12.22
N ARG A 314 29.09 1.26 -13.26
CA ARG A 314 30.33 1.14 -14.05
C ARG A 314 31.59 1.34 -13.20
N ALA A 315 31.59 2.34 -12.33
CA ALA A 315 32.72 2.60 -11.43
C ALA A 315 33.00 1.40 -10.51
N ARG A 316 31.94 0.69 -10.08
CA ARG A 316 32.07 -0.52 -9.27
C ARG A 316 32.60 -1.72 -10.06
N GLU A 317 32.21 -1.85 -11.32
CA GLU A 317 32.65 -2.94 -12.20
C GLU A 317 34.08 -2.73 -12.72
N GLY A 318 34.49 -1.48 -12.97
CA GLY A 318 35.71 -1.14 -13.72
C GLY A 318 36.99 -0.92 -12.91
N ALA A 319 37.03 -1.22 -11.60
CA ALA A 319 38.15 -0.87 -10.71
C ALA A 319 38.56 0.63 -10.72
N GLU A 320 37.73 1.51 -11.30
CA GLU A 320 37.91 2.95 -11.25
C GLU A 320 37.77 3.41 -9.79
N ARG A 321 38.56 4.44 -9.42
CA ARG A 321 38.60 4.93 -8.04
C ARG A 321 37.17 5.19 -7.53
N LEU A 322 36.82 4.54 -6.41
CA LEU A 322 35.59 4.73 -5.60
C LEU A 322 35.32 6.19 -5.20
N SER A 323 36.19 7.12 -5.58
CA SER A 323 36.12 8.56 -5.38
C SER A 323 35.17 9.28 -6.33
N SER A 324 34.71 8.66 -7.43
CA SER A 324 33.81 9.32 -8.38
C SER A 324 32.46 9.69 -7.72
N PRO A 325 31.84 10.84 -8.09
CA PRO A 325 30.55 11.25 -7.53
C PRO A 325 29.45 10.20 -7.72
N GLY A 326 29.44 9.50 -8.86
CA GLY A 326 28.50 8.41 -9.14
C GLY A 326 28.69 7.20 -8.21
N ALA A 327 29.92 6.84 -7.85
CA ALA A 327 30.20 5.75 -6.92
C ALA A 327 29.69 6.05 -5.49
N LYS A 328 29.79 7.31 -5.04
CA LYS A 328 29.31 7.75 -3.72
C LYS A 328 27.79 7.69 -3.59
N ASN A 329 27.09 7.97 -4.69
CA ASN A 329 25.63 8.03 -4.73
C ASN A 329 24.97 6.70 -5.14
N PHE A 330 25.76 5.66 -5.39
CA PHE A 330 25.27 4.37 -5.86
C PHE A 330 24.50 3.60 -4.77
N LEU A 331 23.29 3.15 -5.10
CA LEU A 331 22.39 2.43 -4.18
C LEU A 331 22.78 0.98 -3.92
N GLY A 332 23.68 0.39 -4.71
CA GLY A 332 24.11 -1.00 -4.51
C GLY A 332 25.07 -1.20 -3.34
N THR A 333 25.26 -0.23 -2.45
CA THR A 333 26.19 -0.31 -1.31
C THR A 333 25.49 -0.83 -0.06
N TRP A 334 26.24 -1.51 0.83
CA TRP A 334 25.68 -2.01 2.10
C TRP A 334 25.15 -0.91 3.03
N ALA A 335 25.66 0.32 2.89
CA ALA A 335 25.19 1.50 3.60
C ALA A 335 23.84 2.03 3.08
N SER A 336 23.42 1.60 1.89
CA SER A 336 22.19 2.11 1.27
C SER A 336 20.95 1.71 2.08
N PRO A 337 20.05 2.67 2.41
CA PRO A 337 18.79 2.38 3.06
C PRO A 337 17.93 1.41 2.25
N LEU A 338 17.30 0.45 2.93
CA LEU A 338 16.42 -0.53 2.27
C LEU A 338 15.18 0.11 1.65
N GLY A 339 14.65 1.19 2.24
CA GLY A 339 13.55 1.98 1.68
C GLY A 339 13.89 2.53 0.29
N ALA A 340 15.02 3.23 0.18
CA ALA A 340 15.50 3.75 -1.10
C ALA A 340 15.73 2.65 -2.16
N LEU A 341 16.29 1.50 -1.78
CA LEU A 341 16.49 0.36 -2.68
C LEU A 341 15.17 -0.23 -3.21
N ALA A 342 14.15 -0.27 -2.35
CA ALA A 342 12.83 -0.79 -2.70
C ALA A 342 12.09 0.19 -3.63
N GLU A 343 12.11 1.50 -3.31
CA GLU A 343 11.57 2.57 -4.17
C GLU A 343 12.26 2.62 -5.53
N ALA A 344 13.59 2.45 -5.58
CA ALA A 344 14.34 2.40 -6.83
C ALA A 344 13.89 1.23 -7.72
N GLY A 345 13.53 0.08 -7.15
CA GLY A 345 12.99 -1.07 -7.89
C GLY A 345 11.70 -0.72 -8.64
N LEU A 346 10.75 -0.07 -7.94
CA LEU A 346 9.49 0.40 -8.52
C LEU A 346 9.72 1.50 -9.57
N LEU A 347 10.57 2.48 -9.26
CA LEU A 347 10.88 3.58 -10.16
C LEU A 347 11.52 3.09 -11.45
N LEU A 348 12.52 2.21 -11.36
CA LEU A 348 13.22 1.68 -12.53
C LEU A 348 12.32 0.77 -13.36
N ARG A 349 11.29 0.14 -12.78
CA ARG A 349 10.24 -0.57 -13.54
C ARG A 349 9.48 0.39 -14.46
N LEU A 350 9.19 1.60 -13.97
CA LEU A 350 8.42 2.61 -14.69
C LEU A 350 9.29 3.58 -15.51
N ALA A 351 10.58 3.61 -15.27
CA ALA A 351 11.52 4.54 -15.89
C ALA A 351 11.51 4.50 -17.43
N PRO A 352 11.41 3.34 -18.10
CA PRO A 352 11.33 3.30 -19.55
C PRO A 352 10.11 4.06 -20.11
N ALA A 353 8.96 3.98 -19.44
CA ALA A 353 7.73 4.70 -19.82
C ALA A 353 7.82 6.21 -19.54
N LEU A 354 8.82 6.63 -18.75
CA LEU A 354 9.15 8.02 -18.44
C LEU A 354 10.41 8.49 -19.19
N SER A 355 10.71 7.87 -20.34
CA SER A 355 11.80 8.23 -21.25
C SER A 355 13.23 7.99 -20.71
N ALA A 356 13.40 7.16 -19.68
CA ALA A 356 14.72 6.68 -19.31
C ALA A 356 15.18 5.54 -20.26
N PRO A 357 16.49 5.39 -20.53
CA PRO A 357 16.98 4.31 -21.40
C PRO A 357 16.59 2.92 -20.85
N PRO A 358 15.80 2.12 -21.58
CA PRO A 358 15.28 0.84 -21.08
C PRO A 358 16.37 -0.13 -20.64
N GLU A 359 17.44 -0.24 -21.43
CA GLU A 359 18.58 -1.11 -21.13
C GLU A 359 19.30 -0.71 -19.83
N ALA A 360 19.51 0.59 -19.61
CA ALA A 360 20.14 1.10 -18.40
C ALA A 360 19.26 0.83 -17.17
N ALA A 361 17.95 1.09 -17.28
CA ALA A 361 17.01 0.81 -16.21
C ALA A 361 16.99 -0.69 -15.85
N ASN A 362 16.99 -1.57 -16.85
CA ASN A 362 17.01 -3.02 -16.65
C ASN A 362 18.30 -3.53 -16.00
N ARG A 363 19.47 -3.07 -16.46
CA ARG A 363 20.75 -3.43 -15.83
C ARG A 363 20.80 -2.98 -14.38
N LEU A 364 20.33 -1.76 -14.07
CA LEU A 364 20.26 -1.26 -12.71
C LEU A 364 19.31 -2.07 -11.83
N ARG A 365 18.13 -2.43 -12.34
CA ARG A 365 17.19 -3.31 -11.59
C ARG A 365 17.82 -4.64 -11.26
N GLN A 366 18.54 -5.26 -12.21
CA GLN A 366 19.24 -6.52 -11.96
C GLN A 366 20.35 -6.37 -10.92
N ALA A 367 21.16 -5.31 -11.02
CA ALA A 367 22.24 -5.05 -10.06
C ALA A 367 21.70 -4.82 -8.63
N PHE A 368 20.64 -4.02 -8.48
CA PHE A 368 20.00 -3.78 -7.18
C PHE A 368 19.28 -5.01 -6.65
N LEU A 369 18.63 -5.78 -7.52
CA LEU A 369 18.02 -7.06 -7.17
C LEU A 369 19.07 -8.03 -6.60
N GLN A 370 20.19 -8.22 -7.30
CA GLN A 370 21.29 -9.08 -6.84
C GLN A 370 21.84 -8.60 -5.50
N HIS A 371 22.07 -7.29 -5.35
CA HIS A 371 22.50 -6.71 -4.08
C HIS A 371 21.50 -7.00 -2.96
N LEU A 372 20.20 -6.81 -3.20
CA LEU A 372 19.16 -7.02 -2.20
C LEU A 372 19.01 -8.50 -1.84
N LEU A 373 19.15 -9.42 -2.80
CA LEU A 373 19.19 -10.86 -2.57
C LEU A 373 20.33 -11.25 -1.62
N LEU A 374 21.54 -10.71 -1.82
CA LEU A 374 22.67 -10.91 -0.90
C LEU A 374 22.32 -10.46 0.53
N ARG A 375 21.62 -9.32 0.66
CA ARG A 375 21.19 -8.81 1.97
C ARG A 375 20.15 -9.70 2.65
N THR A 376 19.37 -10.49 1.92
CA THR A 376 18.39 -11.42 2.52
C THR A 376 19.04 -12.55 3.33
N HIS A 377 20.31 -12.86 3.05
CA HIS A 377 21.10 -13.84 3.81
C HIS A 377 21.66 -13.28 5.12
N ALA A 378 21.51 -11.97 5.38
CA ALA A 378 21.91 -11.38 6.66
C ALA A 378 21.09 -11.98 7.81
N LYS A 379 21.77 -12.29 8.93
CA LYS A 379 21.13 -12.86 10.12
C LYS A 379 20.18 -11.84 10.79
N GLY A 380 19.14 -12.36 11.46
CA GLY A 380 18.19 -11.58 12.24
C GLY A 380 17.28 -10.67 11.42
N TYR A 381 16.94 -9.51 11.98
CA TYR A 381 15.98 -8.56 11.41
C TYR A 381 16.44 -7.99 10.05
N LYS A 382 17.75 -7.85 9.84
CA LYS A 382 18.30 -7.27 8.60
C LYS A 382 17.91 -8.05 7.35
N GLY A 383 17.98 -9.38 7.40
CA GLY A 383 17.57 -10.24 6.28
C GLY A 383 16.07 -10.21 6.03
N VAL A 384 15.29 -10.03 7.10
CA VAL A 384 13.84 -9.91 7.05
C VAL A 384 13.40 -8.59 6.39
N HIS A 385 14.02 -7.47 6.77
CA HIS A 385 13.74 -6.16 6.17
C HIS A 385 14.11 -6.16 4.68
N ALA A 386 15.22 -6.81 4.33
CA ALA A 386 15.64 -6.98 2.93
C ALA A 386 14.62 -7.80 2.13
N ARG A 387 14.05 -8.88 2.69
CA ARG A 387 12.97 -9.66 2.06
C ARG A 387 11.70 -8.83 1.86
N ALA A 388 11.34 -7.96 2.81
CA ALA A 388 10.19 -7.07 2.67
C ALA A 388 10.40 -6.05 1.53
N ALA A 389 11.57 -5.40 1.50
CA ALA A 389 11.96 -4.51 0.41
C ALA A 389 11.98 -5.23 -0.96
N LEU A 390 12.42 -6.49 -0.99
CA LEU A 390 12.47 -7.31 -2.20
C LEU A 390 11.07 -7.59 -2.74
N LEU A 391 10.14 -7.99 -1.88
CA LEU A 391 8.75 -8.20 -2.26
C LEU A 391 8.08 -6.92 -2.75
N PHE A 392 8.37 -5.79 -2.11
CA PHE A 392 7.78 -4.50 -2.47
C PHE A 392 8.32 -3.98 -3.81
N GLY A 393 9.64 -3.90 -3.99
CA GLY A 393 10.23 -3.25 -5.16
C GLY A 393 10.49 -4.16 -6.36
N TYR A 394 10.59 -5.49 -6.15
CA TYR A 394 11.08 -6.45 -7.15
C TYR A 394 10.21 -7.70 -7.25
N GLY A 395 8.98 -7.67 -6.71
CA GLY A 395 8.06 -8.82 -6.70
C GLY A 395 7.74 -9.40 -8.09
N ASP A 396 7.89 -8.60 -9.16
CA ASP A 396 7.73 -9.05 -10.54
C ASP A 396 8.92 -9.88 -11.07
N LEU A 397 10.11 -9.69 -10.49
CA LEU A 397 11.35 -10.36 -10.93
C LEU A 397 11.71 -11.60 -10.09
N VAL A 398 11.12 -11.76 -8.90
CA VAL A 398 11.39 -12.89 -8.00
C VAL A 398 10.20 -13.83 -7.90
N ASP A 399 10.37 -15.00 -7.28
CA ASP A 399 9.23 -15.81 -6.83
C ASP A 399 8.67 -15.23 -5.52
N PRO A 400 7.55 -14.48 -5.56
CA PRO A 400 6.99 -13.87 -4.36
C PRO A 400 6.57 -14.92 -3.31
N GLU A 401 6.18 -16.12 -3.71
CA GLU A 401 5.79 -17.15 -2.74
C GLU A 401 7.01 -17.73 -2.02
N ALA A 402 8.14 -17.93 -2.71
CA ALA A 402 9.40 -18.33 -2.08
C ALA A 402 9.89 -17.30 -1.07
N ILE A 403 9.87 -16.01 -1.42
CA ILE A 403 10.29 -14.94 -0.51
C ILE A 403 9.34 -14.84 0.70
N ARG A 404 8.02 -15.00 0.48
CA ARG A 404 7.02 -15.04 1.57
C ARG A 404 7.23 -16.21 2.53
N LYS A 405 7.62 -17.40 2.06
CA LYS A 405 7.98 -18.52 2.96
C LYS A 405 9.10 -18.12 3.93
N GLY A 406 10.05 -17.30 3.47
CA GLY A 406 11.11 -16.72 4.31
C GLY A 406 10.64 -15.68 5.34
N LEU A 407 9.37 -15.26 5.27
CA LEU A 407 8.75 -14.30 6.19
C LEU A 407 7.74 -14.95 7.16
N VAL A 408 7.59 -16.28 7.14
CA VAL A 408 6.74 -17.07 8.07
C VAL A 408 7.03 -16.73 9.54
N PHE A 409 8.24 -16.27 9.85
CA PHE A 409 8.58 -15.78 11.17
C PHE A 409 7.62 -14.69 11.69
N PHE A 410 7.17 -13.75 10.85
CA PHE A 410 6.21 -12.72 11.27
C PHE A 410 4.79 -13.25 11.45
N GLU A 411 4.42 -14.32 10.74
CA GLU A 411 3.15 -15.01 11.01
C GLU A 411 3.15 -15.57 12.43
N ARG A 412 4.29 -16.09 12.88
CA ARG A 412 4.46 -16.68 14.21
C ARG A 412 4.72 -15.66 15.31
N ASN A 413 5.33 -14.52 14.98
CA ASN A 413 5.69 -13.47 15.94
C ASN A 413 5.19 -12.08 15.49
N PRO A 414 3.88 -11.84 15.49
CA PRO A 414 3.35 -10.61 14.89
C PRO A 414 3.62 -9.35 15.71
N SER A 415 3.95 -9.48 17.01
CA SER A 415 4.39 -8.37 17.86
C SER A 415 5.64 -7.67 17.30
N TRP A 416 6.43 -8.36 16.48
CA TRP A 416 7.62 -7.83 15.83
C TRP A 416 7.29 -6.87 14.68
N LEU A 417 6.04 -6.79 14.23
CA LEU A 417 5.62 -5.80 13.24
C LEU A 417 5.59 -4.38 13.82
N GLY A 418 5.55 -4.24 15.15
CA GLY A 418 5.53 -2.95 15.82
C GLY A 418 6.91 -2.30 16.00
N THR A 419 8.02 -3.01 15.75
CA THR A 419 9.37 -2.51 16.04
C THR A 419 10.07 -1.87 14.84
N ASP A 420 9.65 -2.18 13.61
CA ASP A 420 10.14 -1.50 12.39
C ASP A 420 8.98 -1.10 11.47
N SER A 421 8.70 0.20 11.47
CA SER A 421 7.68 0.81 10.63
C SER A 421 8.00 0.69 9.14
N THR A 422 9.27 0.69 8.72
CA THR A 422 9.62 0.64 7.28
C THR A 422 9.32 -0.74 6.70
N THR A 423 9.71 -1.80 7.41
CA THR A 423 9.31 -3.17 7.05
C THR A 423 7.80 -3.32 7.02
N LEU A 424 7.10 -2.70 7.97
CA LEU A 424 5.64 -2.72 7.99
C LEU A 424 5.04 -2.10 6.71
N TYR A 425 5.54 -0.95 6.27
CA TYR A 425 5.10 -0.32 5.02
C TYR A 425 5.31 -1.25 3.82
N HIS A 426 6.53 -1.76 3.62
CA HIS A 426 6.85 -2.64 2.49
C HIS A 426 6.02 -3.92 2.50
N LEU A 427 5.85 -4.56 3.66
CA LEU A 427 5.03 -5.76 3.78
C LEU A 427 3.56 -5.47 3.45
N SER A 428 2.99 -4.40 4.00
CA SER A 428 1.59 -4.04 3.76
C SER A 428 1.31 -3.87 2.26
N TRP A 429 2.18 -3.16 1.55
CA TRP A 429 2.00 -2.87 0.14
C TRP A 429 2.38 -4.02 -0.79
N SER A 430 3.35 -4.87 -0.42
CA SER A 430 3.71 -6.07 -1.20
C SER A 430 2.69 -7.22 -1.11
N LEU A 431 1.81 -7.18 -0.12
CA LEU A 431 0.74 -8.15 0.08
C LEU A 431 -0.54 -7.79 -0.67
N PHE A 432 -0.54 -6.70 -1.43
CA PHE A 432 -1.69 -6.25 -2.19
C PHE A 432 -1.62 -6.72 -3.66
N PRO A 433 -2.67 -7.39 -4.20
CA PRO A 433 -3.88 -7.87 -3.54
C PRO A 433 -3.64 -9.09 -2.62
N PRO A 434 -4.48 -9.30 -1.59
CA PRO A 434 -4.28 -10.32 -0.56
C PRO A 434 -4.33 -11.73 -1.16
N LYS A 435 -3.38 -12.59 -0.79
CA LYS A 435 -3.38 -14.00 -1.19
C LYS A 435 -3.75 -14.92 -0.01
N ARG A 436 -4.38 -16.06 -0.31
CA ARG A 436 -4.73 -17.10 0.68
C ARG A 436 -3.44 -17.58 1.38
N GLY A 437 -3.45 -17.64 2.71
CA GLY A 437 -2.34 -18.17 3.53
C GLY A 437 -1.78 -17.21 4.60
N TRP A 438 -2.14 -15.92 4.57
CA TRP A 438 -1.55 -14.90 5.46
C TRP A 438 -2.54 -14.29 6.47
N ALA A 439 -3.68 -14.93 6.68
CA ALA A 439 -4.77 -14.39 7.51
C ALA A 439 -4.36 -14.07 8.96
N ARG A 440 -3.42 -14.84 9.55
CA ARG A 440 -2.90 -14.58 10.90
C ARG A 440 -2.03 -13.33 10.95
N PHE A 441 -1.13 -13.18 9.99
CA PHE A 441 -0.31 -11.99 9.82
C PHE A 441 -1.18 -10.75 9.57
N GLU A 442 -2.14 -10.83 8.65
CA GLU A 442 -3.10 -9.76 8.39
C GLU A 442 -3.94 -9.41 9.63
N GLY A 443 -4.35 -10.42 10.41
CA GLY A 443 -5.13 -10.23 11.62
C GLY A 443 -4.34 -9.49 12.69
N ALA A 444 -3.07 -9.86 12.89
CA ALA A 444 -2.20 -9.17 13.82
C ALA A 444 -1.83 -7.77 13.34
N LEU A 445 -1.59 -7.61 12.05
CA LEU A 445 -1.29 -6.30 11.50
C LEU A 445 -2.50 -5.35 11.60
N ARG A 446 -3.71 -5.86 11.37
CA ARG A 446 -4.94 -5.11 11.65
C ARG A 446 -5.05 -4.69 13.11
N LYS A 447 -4.71 -5.56 14.06
CA LYS A 447 -4.70 -5.22 15.50
C LYS A 447 -3.67 -4.14 15.80
N LEU A 448 -2.46 -4.25 15.26
CA LEU A 448 -1.40 -3.25 15.43
C LEU A 448 -1.86 -1.88 14.93
N ILE A 449 -2.33 -1.80 13.67
CA ILE A 449 -2.71 -0.52 13.07
C ILE A 449 -3.95 0.09 13.74
N ALA A 450 -4.91 -0.74 14.16
CA ALA A 450 -6.10 -0.27 14.86
C ALA A 450 -5.78 0.33 16.24
N GLY A 451 -4.77 -0.19 16.95
CA GLY A 451 -4.44 0.20 18.32
C GLY A 451 -3.24 1.15 18.49
N ALA A 452 -2.34 1.26 17.51
CA ALA A 452 -1.07 1.98 17.70
C ALA A 452 -1.20 3.51 17.65
N THR A 453 -0.87 4.22 18.72
CA THR A 453 -0.77 5.69 18.65
C THR A 453 0.58 6.06 18.00
N PRO A 454 0.60 6.84 16.90
CA PRO A 454 1.86 7.23 16.28
C PRO A 454 2.65 8.17 17.19
N ALA A 455 3.94 7.91 17.37
CA ALA A 455 4.85 8.77 18.14
C ALA A 455 5.63 9.77 17.28
N SER A 456 5.63 9.60 15.95
CA SER A 456 6.38 10.44 15.01
C SER A 456 5.66 10.63 13.67
N LEU A 457 6.10 11.62 12.88
CA LEU A 457 5.64 11.85 11.51
C LEU A 457 5.78 10.59 10.65
N ARG A 458 6.92 9.90 10.76
CA ARG A 458 7.20 8.64 10.07
C ARG A 458 6.18 7.56 10.41
N GLU A 459 5.99 7.31 11.70
CA GLU A 459 5.04 6.29 12.17
C GLU A 459 3.61 6.62 11.76
N ALA A 460 3.18 7.87 11.89
CA ALA A 460 1.87 8.32 11.44
C ALA A 460 1.67 8.05 9.95
N SER A 461 2.68 8.36 9.12
CA SER A 461 2.66 8.14 7.68
C SER A 461 2.53 6.65 7.33
N ILE A 462 3.34 5.81 7.97
CA ILE A 462 3.37 4.38 7.72
C ILE A 462 2.11 3.69 8.21
N LEU A 463 1.61 4.03 9.40
CA LEU A 463 0.37 3.48 9.93
C LEU A 463 -0.80 3.88 9.04
N LEU A 464 -0.84 5.13 8.55
CA LEU A 464 -1.86 5.58 7.62
C LEU A 464 -1.77 4.85 6.28
N LEU A 465 -0.59 4.76 5.67
CA LEU A 465 -0.35 4.00 4.44
C LEU A 465 -0.79 2.54 4.60
N SER A 466 -0.39 1.89 5.69
CA SER A 466 -0.75 0.51 5.96
C SER A 466 -2.26 0.37 6.14
N GLN A 467 -2.91 1.25 6.92
CA GLN A 467 -4.37 1.26 7.13
C GLN A 467 -5.15 1.39 5.82
N THR A 468 -4.66 2.21 4.87
CA THR A 468 -5.33 2.40 3.58
C THR A 468 -5.30 1.15 2.72
N VAL A 469 -4.19 0.38 2.74
CA VAL A 469 -4.08 -0.91 2.04
C VAL A 469 -5.11 -1.91 2.56
N TYR A 470 -5.39 -1.91 3.87
CA TYR A 470 -6.38 -2.81 4.48
C TYR A 470 -7.84 -2.54 4.12
N LEU A 471 -8.16 -1.37 3.56
CA LEU A 471 -9.53 -1.07 3.11
C LEU A 471 -9.82 -1.57 1.69
N ALA A 472 -8.80 -1.70 0.84
CA ALA A 472 -8.91 -2.20 -0.52
C ALA A 472 -9.05 -3.74 -0.73
N PRO A 473 -8.71 -4.68 0.19
CA PRO A 473 -8.63 -6.11 -0.13
C PRO A 473 -9.98 -6.83 -0.18
N TYR A 474 -11.08 -6.22 0.28
CA TYR A 474 -12.42 -6.84 0.24
C TYR A 474 -13.06 -6.86 -1.17
N LEU A 475 -12.28 -6.61 -2.22
CA LEU A 475 -12.74 -6.46 -3.61
C LEU A 475 -12.28 -7.59 -4.55
N GLY A 476 -11.43 -8.51 -4.09
CA GLY A 476 -10.89 -9.60 -4.91
C GLY A 476 -11.40 -11.01 -4.59
N GLY A 477 -12.34 -11.15 -3.65
CA GLY A 477 -12.90 -12.45 -3.25
C GLY A 477 -14.27 -12.70 -3.86
N ARG A 478 -14.32 -13.16 -5.11
CA ARG A 478 -15.33 -14.12 -5.56
C ARG A 478 -14.62 -15.42 -5.89
#